data_AF-A0A7S0NUR1-F1
#
_entry.id   AF-A0A7S0NUR1-F1
#
_cell.length_a   1.000
_cell.length_b   1.000
_cell.length_c   1.000
_cell.angle_alpha   90.00
_cell.angle_beta   90.00
_cell.angle_gamma   90.00
#
_symmetry.space_group_name_H-M   'P 1'
#
loop_
_entity.id
_entity.type
_entity.pdbx_description
1 polymer ?
#
loop_
_entity_poly.entity_id
_entity_poly.type
_entity_poly.pdbx_seq_one_letter_code
_entity_poly.pdbx_strand_id
1 'polypeptide(L)'
;AVTCDDFRAAMADASGKDLTQFERWYLQAGTPTVRATSAYDAAAGRFSLTLEQSTPPTPGQEEKLPFHIPVELGLLGADGSLLESATLELTEAKQTFTFEGLKEEPLPSLLRGFSAPVKLQTQTTPEQLAFLAANDDDPFNRWDASQRL
;
A
#
# COMPACT_ATOMS: atom_id res chain seq x y z
N ALA A 1 20.61 -17.83 -22.44
CA ALA A 1 19.75 -16.65 -22.24
C ALA A 1 18.61 -17.06 -21.32
N VAL A 2 18.19 -16.20 -20.39
CA VAL A 2 17.10 -16.46 -19.43
C VAL A 2 16.01 -15.40 -19.60
N THR A 3 14.79 -15.70 -19.14
CA THR A 3 13.59 -14.87 -19.25
C THR A 3 13.20 -14.22 -17.92
N CYS A 4 12.26 -13.28 -17.93
CA CYS A 4 11.69 -12.72 -16.70
C CYS A 4 10.95 -13.79 -15.88
N ASP A 5 10.36 -14.79 -16.56
CA ASP A 5 9.64 -15.89 -15.92
C ASP A 5 10.60 -16.84 -15.19
N ASP A 6 11.78 -17.11 -15.77
CA ASP A 6 12.82 -17.92 -15.13
C ASP A 6 13.30 -17.30 -13.80
N PHE A 7 13.44 -15.97 -13.76
CA PHE A 7 13.80 -15.26 -12.53
C PHE A 7 12.69 -15.33 -11.48
N ARG A 8 11.43 -15.11 -11.88
CA ARG A 8 10.28 -15.19 -10.98
C ARG A 8 10.12 -16.59 -10.39
N ALA A 9 10.24 -17.63 -11.22
CA ALA A 9 10.14 -19.02 -10.80
C ALA A 9 11.23 -19.36 -9.77
N ALA A 10 12.48 -18.96 -10.01
CA ALA A 10 13.57 -19.17 -9.06
C ALA A 10 13.30 -18.50 -7.69
N MET A 11 12.72 -17.29 -7.69
CA MET A 11 12.36 -16.58 -6.46
C MET A 11 11.18 -17.25 -5.73
N ALA A 12 10.18 -17.74 -6.46
CA ALA A 12 9.06 -18.48 -5.90
C ALA A 12 9.53 -19.79 -5.25
N ASP A 13 10.36 -20.56 -5.95
CA ASP A 13 10.91 -21.83 -5.48
C ASP A 13 11.75 -21.66 -4.21
N ALA A 14 12.60 -20.62 -4.16
CA ALA A 14 13.47 -20.36 -3.02
C ALA A 14 12.71 -19.81 -1.79
N SER A 15 11.62 -19.05 -2.00
CA SER A 15 10.88 -18.40 -0.92
C SER A 15 9.65 -19.19 -0.44
N GLY A 16 9.18 -20.16 -1.23
CA GLY A 16 7.91 -20.86 -0.99
C GLY A 16 6.67 -19.98 -1.18
N LYS A 17 6.80 -18.76 -1.73
CA LYS A 17 5.68 -17.87 -2.03
C LYS A 17 5.14 -18.11 -3.43
N ASP A 18 3.81 -18.04 -3.58
CA ASP A 18 3.18 -18.00 -4.90
C ASP A 18 3.34 -16.61 -5.50
N LEU A 19 4.12 -16.51 -6.57
CA LEU A 19 4.35 -15.28 -7.33
C LEU A 19 3.61 -15.27 -8.67
N THR A 20 2.69 -16.22 -8.90
CA THR A 20 1.97 -16.33 -10.18
C THR A 20 1.23 -15.04 -10.51
N GLN A 21 0.55 -14.42 -9.55
CA GLN A 21 -0.12 -13.13 -9.78
C GLN A 21 0.87 -11.97 -10.02
N PHE A 22 2.06 -12.03 -9.40
CA PHE A 22 3.08 -10.99 -9.54
C PHE A 22 3.59 -10.85 -10.99
N GLU A 23 3.47 -11.90 -11.80
CA GLU A 23 3.72 -11.88 -13.25
C GLU A 23 3.00 -10.74 -13.99
N ARG A 24 1.82 -10.32 -13.49
CA ARG A 24 1.04 -9.24 -14.11
C ARG A 24 1.83 -7.93 -14.22
N TRP A 25 2.81 -7.69 -13.35
CA TRP A 25 3.73 -6.55 -13.45
C TRP A 25 4.59 -6.55 -14.73
N TYR A 26 4.87 -7.71 -15.31
CA TYR A 26 5.61 -7.83 -16.57
C TYR A 26 4.69 -7.76 -17.80
N LEU A 27 3.41 -8.10 -17.64
CA LEU A 27 2.47 -8.26 -18.76
C LEU A 27 1.55 -7.05 -18.96
N GLN A 28 1.23 -6.31 -17.89
CA GLN A 28 0.26 -5.23 -17.93
C GLN A 28 0.94 -3.86 -17.88
N ALA A 29 0.69 -3.04 -18.90
CA ALA A 29 1.15 -1.66 -18.95
C ALA A 29 0.26 -0.73 -18.11
N GLY A 30 0.78 0.44 -17.79
CA GLY A 30 0.06 1.49 -17.06
C GLY A 30 0.38 1.50 -15.57
N THR A 31 0.09 2.63 -14.93
CA THR A 31 0.35 2.83 -13.50
C THR A 31 -0.94 2.57 -12.71
N PRO A 32 -0.96 1.59 -11.79
CA PRO A 32 -2.12 1.36 -10.94
C PRO A 32 -2.39 2.56 -10.04
N THR A 33 -3.66 2.76 -9.72
CA THR A 33 -4.11 3.67 -8.68
C THR A 33 -4.63 2.84 -7.50
N VAL A 34 -4.09 3.10 -6.31
CA VAL A 34 -4.56 2.52 -5.06
C VAL A 34 -5.29 3.61 -4.27
N ARG A 35 -6.57 3.40 -4.01
CA ARG A 35 -7.38 4.24 -3.13
C ARG A 35 -7.39 3.61 -1.75
N ALA A 36 -7.06 4.41 -0.72
CA ALA A 36 -7.12 3.99 0.67
C ALA A 36 -8.21 4.76 1.42
N THR A 37 -9.05 4.01 2.14
CA THR A 37 -10.03 4.55 3.08
C THR A 37 -9.89 3.82 4.41
N SER A 38 -10.04 4.55 5.50
CA SER A 38 -9.91 3.99 6.84
C SER A 38 -11.12 4.32 7.72
N ALA A 39 -11.36 3.46 8.70
CA ALA A 39 -12.35 3.68 9.74
C ALA A 39 -11.80 3.14 11.07
N TYR A 40 -12.04 3.87 12.16
CA TYR A 40 -11.65 3.47 13.50
C TYR A 40 -12.88 3.33 14.40
N ASP A 41 -12.99 2.18 15.06
CA ASP A 41 -13.96 1.92 16.12
C ASP A 41 -13.25 2.00 17.48
N ALA A 42 -13.44 3.11 18.19
CA ALA A 42 -12.83 3.36 19.48
C ALA A 42 -13.36 2.44 20.61
N ALA A 43 -14.58 1.94 20.50
CA ALA A 43 -15.16 1.04 21.50
C ALA A 43 -14.56 -0.38 21.39
N ALA A 44 -14.30 -0.82 20.15
CA ALA A 44 -13.65 -2.10 19.86
C ALA A 44 -12.12 -2.02 19.81
N GLY A 45 -11.54 -0.81 19.78
CA GLY A 45 -10.10 -0.61 19.55
C GLY A 45 -9.65 -1.18 18.20
N ARG A 46 -10.47 -0.99 17.16
CA ARG A 46 -10.32 -1.64 15.85
C ARG A 46 -10.17 -0.61 14.74
N PHE A 47 -9.05 -0.69 14.03
CA PHE A 47 -8.79 0.09 12.82
C PHE A 47 -8.97 -0.78 11.58
N SER A 48 -9.75 -0.33 10.61
CA SER A 48 -9.97 -1.02 9.34
C SER A 48 -9.49 -0.15 8.19
N LEU A 49 -8.53 -0.68 7.43
CA LEU A 49 -7.98 -0.06 6.22
C LEU A 49 -8.51 -0.81 4.99
N THR A 50 -9.30 -0.14 4.18
CA THR A 50 -9.77 -0.65 2.90
C THR A 50 -8.92 -0.09 1.78
N LEU A 51 -8.32 -0.97 1.00
CA LEU A 51 -7.51 -0.64 -0.17
C LEU A 51 -8.22 -1.13 -1.43
N GLU A 52 -8.34 -0.24 -2.41
CA GLU A 52 -8.96 -0.51 -3.71
C GLU A 52 -7.94 -0.20 -4.81
N GLN A 53 -7.67 -1.17 -5.69
CA GLN A 53 -6.78 -0.97 -6.84
C GLN A 53 -7.54 -0.94 -8.16
N SER A 54 -7.12 -0.07 -9.06
CA SER A 54 -7.61 0.01 -10.43
C SER A 54 -6.51 0.52 -11.35
N THR A 55 -6.51 0.09 -12.60
CA THR A 55 -5.57 0.59 -13.61
C THR A 55 -6.36 1.05 -14.83
N PRO A 56 -6.16 2.29 -15.31
CA PRO A 56 -6.81 2.75 -16.53
C PRO A 56 -6.42 1.90 -17.75
N PRO A 57 -7.30 1.79 -18.77
CA PRO A 57 -6.95 1.13 -20.03
C PRO A 57 -5.76 1.84 -20.70
N THR A 58 -4.94 1.08 -21.41
CA THR A 58 -3.82 1.59 -22.22
C THR A 58 -3.97 1.15 -23.67
N PRO A 59 -3.37 1.82 -24.66
CA PRO A 59 -3.44 1.38 -26.05
C PRO A 59 -3.03 -0.10 -26.19
N GLY A 60 -3.89 -0.92 -26.82
CA GLY A 60 -3.66 -2.36 -26.99
C GLY A 60 -3.92 -3.23 -25.74
N GLN A 61 -4.33 -2.65 -24.62
CA GLN A 61 -4.73 -3.36 -23.39
C GLN A 61 -5.89 -2.63 -22.71
N GLU A 62 -7.11 -2.88 -23.16
CA GLU A 62 -8.32 -2.27 -22.61
C GLU A 62 -8.71 -2.90 -21.26
N GLU A 63 -8.55 -4.23 -21.16
CA GLU A 63 -8.81 -4.96 -19.92
C GLU A 63 -7.58 -4.94 -19.01
N LYS A 64 -7.82 -4.62 -17.72
CA LYS A 64 -6.79 -4.62 -16.68
C LYS A 64 -7.23 -5.53 -15.54
N LEU A 65 -6.27 -6.27 -14.99
CA LEU A 65 -6.49 -7.20 -13.89
C LEU A 65 -5.85 -6.64 -12.62
N PRO A 66 -6.29 -7.07 -11.42
CA PRO A 66 -5.63 -6.69 -10.18
C PRO A 66 -4.17 -7.16 -10.14
N PHE A 67 -3.26 -6.30 -9.73
CA PHE A 67 -1.86 -6.64 -9.47
C PHE A 67 -1.73 -7.30 -8.10
N HIS A 68 -0.58 -7.94 -7.85
CA HIS A 68 -0.12 -8.25 -6.50
C HIS A 68 0.74 -7.08 -6.03
N ILE A 69 0.17 -6.21 -5.19
CA ILE A 69 0.78 -4.95 -4.75
C ILE A 69 1.20 -5.12 -3.29
N PRO A 70 2.51 -5.15 -2.99
CA PRO A 70 2.99 -5.04 -1.62
C PRO A 70 2.83 -3.59 -1.15
N VAL A 71 2.11 -3.38 -0.06
CA VAL A 71 1.89 -2.07 0.56
C VAL A 71 2.56 -2.07 1.93
N GLU A 72 3.72 -1.45 2.03
CA GLU A 72 4.39 -1.22 3.31
C GLU A 72 3.61 -0.16 4.11
N LEU A 73 3.10 -0.57 5.26
CA LEU A 73 2.28 0.22 6.18
C LEU A 73 3.05 0.49 7.48
N GLY A 74 2.93 1.73 7.97
CA GLY A 74 3.09 2.05 9.40
C GLY A 74 1.85 2.75 9.94
N LEU A 75 1.36 2.34 11.10
CA LEU A 75 0.30 3.03 11.83
C LEU A 75 0.94 3.93 12.88
N LEU A 76 0.78 5.24 12.74
CA LEU A 76 1.35 6.23 13.66
C LEU A 76 0.33 6.66 14.71
N GLY A 77 0.76 6.69 15.97
CA GLY A 77 -0.01 7.26 17.07
C GLY A 77 -0.01 8.78 17.05
N ALA A 78 -0.78 9.39 17.94
CA ALA A 78 -0.92 10.85 18.04
C ALA A 78 0.39 11.55 18.45
N ASP A 79 1.31 10.83 19.10
CA ASP A 79 2.64 11.28 19.48
C ASP A 79 3.71 11.03 18.40
N GLY A 80 3.33 10.42 17.27
CA GLY A 80 4.25 10.03 16.20
C GLY A 80 4.92 8.68 16.43
N SER A 81 4.62 7.96 17.51
CA SER A 81 5.13 6.62 17.73
C SER A 81 4.55 5.63 16.71
N LEU A 82 5.37 4.67 16.28
CA LEU A 82 4.92 3.59 15.41
C LEU A 82 4.19 2.54 16.27
N LEU A 83 2.87 2.47 16.10
CA LEU A 83 2.00 1.54 16.83
C LEU A 83 2.02 0.14 16.22
N GLU A 84 2.09 0.06 14.89
CA GLU A 84 2.09 -1.19 14.13
C GLU A 84 2.81 -0.98 12.79
N SER A 85 3.47 -2.02 12.28
CA SER A 85 3.99 -2.03 10.92
C SER A 85 3.76 -3.39 10.25
N ALA A 86 3.41 -3.36 8.96
CA ALA A 86 3.11 -4.57 8.22
C ALA A 86 3.29 -4.37 6.72
N THR A 87 3.69 -5.44 6.03
CA THR A 87 3.58 -5.53 4.57
C THR A 87 2.22 -6.12 4.22
N LEU A 88 1.32 -5.31 3.66
CA LEU A 88 0.01 -5.78 3.21
C LEU A 88 0.08 -6.24 1.75
N GLU A 89 -0.45 -7.42 1.47
CA GLU A 89 -0.49 -7.96 0.11
C GLU A 89 -1.86 -7.69 -0.52
N LEU A 90 -1.98 -6.58 -1.27
CA LEU A 90 -3.19 -6.24 -2.02
C LEU A 90 -3.21 -7.00 -3.35
N THR A 91 -4.00 -8.06 -3.41
CA THR A 91 -4.12 -9.01 -4.53
C THR A 91 -5.47 -8.92 -5.23
N GLU A 92 -6.51 -8.45 -4.54
CA GLU A 92 -7.84 -8.28 -5.15
C GLU A 92 -8.08 -6.82 -5.54
N ALA A 93 -9.17 -6.58 -6.28
CA ALA A 93 -9.58 -5.22 -6.64
C ALA A 93 -9.91 -4.36 -5.41
N LYS A 94 -10.39 -4.99 -4.33
CA LYS A 94 -10.75 -4.35 -3.07
C LYS A 94 -10.52 -5.32 -1.92
N GLN A 95 -9.72 -4.94 -0.92
CA GLN A 95 -9.50 -5.72 0.30
C GLN A 95 -9.52 -4.83 1.53
N THR A 96 -9.98 -5.38 2.65
CA THR A 96 -9.99 -4.70 3.94
C THR A 96 -9.07 -5.43 4.90
N PHE A 97 -8.16 -4.69 5.50
CA PHE A 97 -7.21 -5.16 6.51
C PHE A 97 -7.61 -4.57 7.86
N THR A 98 -7.71 -5.40 8.88
CA THR A 98 -8.19 -5.00 10.21
C THR A 98 -7.08 -5.20 11.24
N PHE A 99 -6.87 -4.16 12.05
CA PHE A 99 -5.91 -4.12 13.15
C PHE A 99 -6.68 -3.91 14.45
N GLU A 100 -6.41 -4.73 15.45
CA GLU A 100 -7.14 -4.75 16.73
C GLU A 100 -6.22 -4.38 17.90
N GLY A 101 -6.80 -4.01 19.03
CA GLY A 101 -6.04 -3.66 20.24
C GLY A 101 -5.44 -2.26 20.22
N LEU A 102 -5.86 -1.41 19.29
CA LEU A 102 -5.43 -0.02 19.20
C LEU A 102 -6.21 0.82 20.21
N LYS A 103 -5.51 1.65 20.97
CA LYS A 103 -6.10 2.48 22.05
C LYS A 103 -6.54 3.87 21.55
N GLU A 104 -6.01 4.29 20.41
CA GLU A 104 -6.28 5.56 19.77
C GLU A 104 -6.38 5.36 18.26
N GLU A 105 -6.96 6.34 17.57
CA GLU A 105 -7.07 6.31 16.11
C GLU A 105 -5.68 6.55 15.49
N PRO A 106 -5.11 5.54 14.79
CA PRO A 106 -3.82 5.74 14.16
C PRO A 106 -3.95 6.53 12.85
N LEU A 107 -2.90 7.27 12.51
CA LEU A 107 -2.74 7.82 11.17
C LEU A 107 -1.95 6.84 10.30
N PRO A 108 -2.52 6.28 9.21
CA PRO A 108 -1.81 5.37 8.34
C PRO A 108 -0.77 6.09 7.47
N SER A 109 0.48 5.66 7.57
CA SER A 109 1.58 5.94 6.66
C SER A 109 1.70 4.78 5.66
N LEU A 110 1.28 5.02 4.42
CA LEU A 110 1.14 4.00 3.37
C LEU A 110 2.24 4.12 2.33
N LEU A 111 2.54 3.00 1.65
CA LEU A 111 3.57 2.91 0.61
C LEU A 111 4.96 3.39 1.07
N ARG A 112 5.31 3.08 2.33
CA ARG A 112 6.64 3.41 2.87
C ARG A 112 7.75 2.88 1.96
N GLY A 113 8.82 3.65 1.83
CA GLY A 113 9.92 3.36 0.91
C GLY A 113 9.52 3.20 -0.57
N PHE A 114 8.36 3.71 -0.98
CA PHE A 114 7.79 3.50 -2.30
C PHE A 114 7.65 2.00 -2.66
N SER A 115 7.13 1.21 -1.70
CA SER A 115 6.99 -0.25 -1.80
C SER A 115 6.39 -0.81 -3.08
N ALA A 116 5.54 -0.04 -3.79
CA ALA A 116 5.06 -0.38 -5.11
C ALA A 116 4.91 0.86 -6.00
N PRO A 117 5.15 0.74 -7.32
CA PRO A 117 5.06 1.86 -8.27
C PRO A 117 3.62 2.17 -8.66
N VAL A 118 2.86 2.73 -7.71
CA VAL A 118 1.43 3.04 -7.84
C VAL A 118 1.13 4.50 -7.51
N LYS A 119 -0.01 5.00 -7.98
CA LYS A 119 -0.57 6.29 -7.54
C LYS A 119 -1.42 6.07 -6.31
N LEU A 120 -1.03 6.65 -5.19
CA LEU A 120 -1.82 6.58 -3.96
C LEU A 120 -2.86 7.70 -3.92
N GLN A 121 -4.11 7.34 -3.65
CA GLN A 121 -5.20 8.27 -3.38
C GLN A 121 -5.71 8.06 -1.97
N THR A 122 -5.52 9.07 -1.12
CA THR A 122 -6.02 9.07 0.25
C THR A 122 -6.94 10.28 0.46
N GLN A 123 -7.77 10.23 1.50
CA GLN A 123 -8.56 11.39 1.97
C GLN A 123 -7.83 12.15 3.09
N THR A 124 -6.49 12.14 3.06
CA THR A 124 -5.66 12.76 4.10
C THR A 124 -5.83 14.28 4.10
N THR A 125 -6.10 14.87 5.26
CA THR A 125 -6.24 16.33 5.39
C THR A 125 -4.87 17.03 5.40
N PRO A 126 -4.80 18.35 5.11
CA PRO A 126 -3.56 19.12 5.23
C PRO A 126 -2.89 19.00 6.60
N GLU A 127 -3.67 18.93 7.69
CA GLU A 127 -3.16 18.77 9.06
C GLU A 127 -2.49 17.41 9.26
N GLN A 128 -3.10 16.35 8.71
CA GLN A 128 -2.53 15.00 8.72
C GLN A 128 -1.28 14.91 7.84
N LEU A 129 -1.25 15.58 6.67
CA LEU A 129 -0.04 15.65 5.84
C LEU A 129 1.09 16.38 6.58
N ALA A 130 0.80 17.51 7.23
CA ALA A 130 1.78 18.22 8.04
C ALA A 130 2.30 17.36 9.20
N PHE A 131 1.42 16.58 9.84
CA PHE A 131 1.81 15.62 10.87
C PHE A 131 2.76 14.55 10.34
N LEU A 132 2.46 13.94 9.19
CA LEU A 132 3.34 12.95 8.55
C LEU A 132 4.70 13.55 8.19
N ALA A 133 4.73 14.74 7.60
CA ALA A 133 5.98 15.43 7.26
C ALA A 133 6.88 15.68 8.49
N ALA A 134 6.26 15.96 9.65
CA ALA A 134 6.96 16.23 10.90
C ALA A 134 7.41 14.96 11.65
N ASN A 135 6.54 13.94 11.72
CA ASN A 135 6.65 12.85 12.69
C ASN A 135 6.84 11.45 12.09
N ASP A 136 6.59 11.26 10.79
CA ASP A 136 6.79 9.95 10.17
C ASP A 136 8.27 9.55 10.24
N ASP A 137 8.55 8.32 10.63
CA ASP A 137 9.91 7.78 10.70
C ASP A 137 10.42 7.32 9.32
N ASP A 138 9.53 7.17 8.34
CA ASP A 138 9.90 6.90 6.95
C ASP A 138 10.29 8.20 6.21
N PRO A 139 11.56 8.36 5.79
CA PRO A 139 12.03 9.60 5.17
C PRO A 139 11.38 9.89 3.81
N PHE A 140 10.95 8.85 3.10
CA PHE A 140 10.25 9.00 1.82
C PHE A 140 8.86 9.59 2.05
N ASN A 141 8.07 9.04 2.97
CA ASN A 141 6.72 9.53 3.26
C ASN A 141 6.73 10.93 3.90
N ARG A 142 7.75 11.29 4.69
CA ARG A 142 7.93 12.67 5.13
C ARG A 142 8.07 13.64 3.96
N TRP A 143 8.90 13.26 2.98
CA TRP A 143 9.12 14.06 1.78
C TRP A 143 7.87 14.09 0.90
N ASP A 144 7.21 12.95 0.65
CA ASP A 144 5.97 12.89 -0.16
C ASP A 144 4.86 13.75 0.47
N ALA A 145 4.65 13.65 1.78
CA ALA A 145 3.67 14.46 2.50
C ALA A 145 3.95 15.97 2.34
N SER A 146 5.23 16.37 2.34
CA SER A 146 5.62 17.77 2.11
C SER A 146 5.37 18.26 0.68
N GLN A 147 5.42 17.37 -0.32
CA GLN A 147 5.12 17.71 -1.72
C GLN A 147 3.62 17.84 -2.00
N ARG A 148 2.78 17.22 -1.16
CA ARG A 148 1.32 17.17 -1.32
C ARG A 148 0.57 18.26 -0.53
N LEU A 149 1.25 18.91 0.41
CA LEU A 149 0.75 20.03 1.21
C LEU A 149 0.66 21.31 0.35
#